data_AF-A0A838YKJ3-F1
#
_entry.id   AF-A0A838YKJ3-F1
#
_cell.length_a   1.000
_cell.length_b   1.000
_cell.length_c   1.000
_cell.angle_alpha   90.00
_cell.angle_beta   90.00
_cell.angle_gamma   90.00
#
_symmetry.space_group_name_H-M   'P 1'
#
loop_
_entity.id
_entity.type
_entity.pdbx_description
1 polymer ?
#
loop_
_entity_poly.entity_id
_entity_poly.type
_entity_poly.pdbx_seq_one_letter_code
_entity_poly.pdbx_strand_id
1 'polypeptide(L)'
;MIRTNIKSNHIQIENLCKSIFSDMDSIKYNLEDKKIIVHHNDSTNPDAASIEFVEYEDKFSVAYWDGYSLAEDFESNNIKDALKAFKRFSKKLYKNISRFG
;
A
#
# COMPACT_ATOMS: atom_id res chain seq x y z
N MET A 1 -4.54 -18.92 18.62
CA MET A 1 -3.77 -17.83 17.99
C MET A 1 -4.42 -17.56 16.64
N ILE A 2 -5.18 -16.47 16.49
CA ILE A 2 -5.85 -16.18 15.21
C ILE A 2 -4.74 -15.88 14.22
N ARG A 3 -4.64 -16.66 13.13
CA ARG A 3 -3.76 -16.35 12.00
C ARG A 3 -4.26 -15.05 11.38
N THR A 4 -3.72 -13.93 11.86
CA THR A 4 -3.98 -12.60 11.31
C THR A 4 -3.30 -12.53 9.94
N ASN A 5 -4.10 -12.59 8.88
CA ASN A 5 -3.66 -12.54 7.49
C ASN A 5 -4.24 -11.29 6.79
N ILE A 6 -3.77 -10.96 5.59
CA ILE A 6 -4.21 -9.78 4.84
C ILE A 6 -5.72 -9.82 4.62
N LYS A 7 -6.26 -10.97 4.18
CA LYS A 7 -7.70 -11.16 3.96
C LYS A 7 -8.56 -10.78 5.16
N SER A 8 -8.19 -11.23 6.36
CA SER A 8 -8.93 -10.91 7.60
C SER A 8 -8.90 -9.42 7.96
N ASN A 9 -8.00 -8.63 7.37
CA ASN A 9 -7.84 -7.19 7.60
C ASN A 9 -8.33 -6.34 6.41
N HIS A 10 -8.93 -6.93 5.37
CA HIS A 10 -9.39 -6.19 4.18
C HIS A 10 -10.26 -4.98 4.51
N ILE A 11 -11.26 -5.12 5.39
CA ILE A 11 -12.13 -4.01 5.79
C ILE A 11 -11.31 -2.86 6.40
N GLN A 12 -10.33 -3.17 7.24
CA GLN A 12 -9.47 -2.16 7.85
C GLN A 12 -8.58 -1.47 6.81
N ILE A 13 -8.00 -2.25 5.89
CA ILE A 13 -7.13 -1.76 4.82
C ILE A 13 -7.91 -0.87 3.85
N GLU A 14 -9.11 -1.30 3.45
CA GLU A 14 -9.99 -0.55 2.57
C GLU A 14 -10.42 0.78 3.20
N ASN A 15 -10.85 0.76 4.47
CA ASN A 15 -11.21 1.97 5.20
C ASN A 15 -10.03 2.94 5.35
N LEU A 16 -8.81 2.41 5.54
CA LEU A 16 -7.60 3.23 5.57
C LEU A 16 -7.35 3.89 4.21
N CYS A 17 -7.47 3.15 3.11
CA CYS A 17 -7.29 3.68 1.77
C CYS A 17 -8.34 4.76 1.47
N LYS A 18 -9.62 4.49 1.76
CA LYS A 18 -10.71 5.47 1.63
C LYS A 18 -10.44 6.72 2.47
N SER A 19 -9.94 6.57 3.69
CA SER A 19 -9.65 7.70 4.58
C SER A 19 -8.45 8.54 4.14
N ILE A 20 -7.45 7.97 3.46
CA ILE A 20 -6.23 8.68 3.05
C ILE A 20 -6.39 9.29 1.66
N PHE A 21 -7.08 8.59 0.76
CA PHE A 21 -7.17 8.93 -0.66
C PHE A 21 -8.57 9.38 -1.10
N SER A 22 -9.45 9.76 -0.16
CA SER A 22 -10.85 10.16 -0.45
C SER A 22 -10.98 11.30 -1.46
N ASP A 23 -9.95 12.14 -1.54
CA ASP A 23 -9.84 13.34 -2.36
C ASP A 23 -8.96 13.12 -3.62
N MET A 24 -8.55 11.88 -3.90
CA MET A 24 -7.65 11.53 -5.01
C MET A 24 -8.23 10.46 -5.93
N ASP A 25 -8.92 10.90 -6.98
CA ASP A 25 -9.50 9.99 -8.00
C ASP A 25 -8.43 9.24 -8.83
N SER A 26 -7.22 9.80 -8.90
CA SER A 26 -6.07 9.23 -9.60
C SER A 26 -5.45 8.04 -8.86
N ILE A 27 -5.78 7.81 -7.58
CA ILE A 27 -5.32 6.61 -6.87
C ILE A 27 -6.30 5.46 -7.10
N LYS A 28 -5.77 4.30 -7.46
CA LYS A 28 -6.49 3.04 -7.49
C LYS A 28 -5.86 2.04 -6.54
N TYR A 29 -6.68 1.13 -6.03
CA TYR A 29 -6.21 0.06 -5.19
C TYR A 29 -6.96 -1.23 -5.48
N ASN A 30 -6.23 -2.35 -5.39
CA ASN A 30 -6.76 -3.69 -5.54
C ASN A 30 -6.48 -4.48 -4.25
N LEU A 31 -7.50 -5.15 -3.72
CA LEU A 31 -7.40 -5.99 -2.53
C LEU A 31 -7.60 -7.45 -2.91
N GLU A 32 -6.52 -8.21 -2.93
CA GLU A 32 -6.53 -9.66 -3.09
C GLU A 32 -6.27 -10.35 -1.74
N ASP A 33 -6.56 -11.64 -1.67
CA ASP A 33 -6.47 -12.42 -0.42
C ASP A 33 -5.09 -12.34 0.26
N LYS A 34 -4.02 -12.25 -0.51
CA LYS A 34 -2.62 -12.20 -0.04
C LYS A 34 -1.83 -10.99 -0.54
N LYS A 35 -2.45 -10.11 -1.31
CA LYS A 35 -1.75 -8.97 -1.92
C LYS A 35 -2.67 -7.76 -1.99
N ILE A 36 -2.17 -6.61 -1.56
CA ILE A 36 -2.81 -5.32 -1.76
C ILE A 36 -1.88 -4.49 -2.62
N ILE A 37 -2.42 -3.86 -3.66
CA ILE A 37 -1.67 -2.92 -4.50
C ILE A 37 -2.39 -1.58 -4.45
N VAL A 38 -1.68 -0.52 -4.13
CA VAL A 38 -2.15 0.87 -4.29
C VAL A 38 -1.25 1.52 -5.31
N HIS A 39 -1.79 2.14 -6.34
CA HIS A 39 -0.99 2.77 -7.40
C HIS A 39 -1.63 4.06 -7.89
N HIS A 40 -0.78 4.96 -8.36
CA HIS A 40 -1.20 6.13 -9.11
C HIS A 40 -1.55 5.71 -10.55
N ASN A 41 -2.77 6.01 -10.97
CA ASN A 41 -3.27 5.78 -12.32
C ASN A 41 -2.91 6.96 -13.21
N ASP A 42 -1.69 6.94 -13.72
CA ASP A 42 -1.17 7.93 -14.66
C ASP A 42 -0.94 7.26 -16.03
N SER A 43 -1.70 7.70 -17.04
CA SER A 43 -1.58 7.19 -18.41
C SER A 43 -0.26 7.56 -19.11
N THR A 44 0.49 8.50 -18.53
CA THR A 44 1.75 9.01 -19.11
C THR A 44 2.99 8.41 -18.47
N ASN A 45 2.86 7.82 -17.27
CA ASN A 45 3.96 7.19 -16.55
C ASN A 45 3.65 5.71 -16.26
N PRO A 46 4.24 4.75 -17.01
CA PRO A 46 4.01 3.33 -16.79
C PRO A 46 4.60 2.82 -15.46
N ASP A 47 5.58 3.53 -14.89
CA ASP A 47 6.22 3.18 -13.62
C ASP A 47 5.69 4.04 -12.46
N ALA A 48 4.45 4.51 -12.52
CA ALA A 48 3.91 5.44 -11.53
C ALA A 48 4.01 4.94 -10.07
N ALA A 49 4.02 5.90 -9.14
CA ALA A 49 4.20 5.66 -7.71
C ALA A 49 3.18 4.64 -7.17
N SER A 50 3.64 3.69 -6.37
CA SER A 50 2.84 2.58 -5.90
C SER A 50 3.27 2.04 -4.53
N ILE A 51 2.40 1.24 -3.93
CA ILE A 51 2.64 0.49 -2.70
C ILE A 51 2.18 -0.94 -2.95
N GLU A 52 3.01 -1.91 -2.63
CA GLU A 52 2.66 -3.31 -2.60
C GLU A 52 2.72 -3.85 -1.17
N PHE A 53 1.65 -4.50 -0.74
CA PHE A 53 1.60 -5.20 0.55
C PHE A 53 1.30 -6.66 0.28
N VAL A 54 2.28 -7.53 0.49
CA VAL A 54 2.24 -8.96 0.17
C VAL A 54 2.36 -9.81 1.44
N GLU A 55 1.55 -10.86 1.52
CA GLU A 55 1.65 -11.92 2.51
C GLU A 55 2.38 -13.12 1.92
N TYR A 56 3.47 -13.51 2.58
CA TYR A 56 4.22 -14.73 2.36
C TYR A 56 3.92 -15.73 3.49
N GLU A 57 4.46 -16.96 3.40
CA GLU A 57 4.17 -18.02 4.38
C GLU A 57 4.54 -17.63 5.83
N ASP A 58 5.66 -16.94 6.03
CA ASP A 58 6.19 -16.60 7.36
C ASP A 58 6.27 -15.09 7.64
N LYS A 59 5.98 -14.24 6.64
CA LYS A 59 6.17 -12.79 6.75
C LYS A 59 5.23 -11.98 5.88
N PHE A 60 5.11 -10.72 6.24
CA PHE A 60 4.47 -9.67 5.48
C PHE A 60 5.55 -8.73 4.94
N SER A 61 5.44 -8.36 3.68
CA SER A 61 6.28 -7.34 3.06
C SER A 61 5.41 -6.17 2.61
N VAL A 62 5.88 -4.96 2.88
CA VAL A 62 5.30 -3.73 2.36
C VAL A 62 6.39 -2.98 1.61
N ALA A 63 6.22 -2.80 0.32
CA ALA A 63 7.12 -2.05 -0.53
C ALA A 63 6.46 -0.75 -1.00
N TYR A 64 7.24 0.32 -1.10
CA TYR A 64 6.85 1.61 -1.66
C TYR A 64 7.77 1.93 -2.82
N TRP A 65 7.17 2.34 -3.94
CA TRP A 65 7.84 2.85 -5.12
C TRP A 65 7.38 4.29 -5.39
N ASP A 66 8.31 5.22 -5.53
CA ASP A 66 7.99 6.63 -5.77
C ASP A 66 7.71 6.98 -7.24
N GLY A 67 7.94 6.03 -8.13
CA GLY A 67 7.73 6.15 -9.55
C GLY A 67 8.96 6.54 -10.37
N TYR A 68 10.14 6.56 -9.73
CA TYR A 68 11.40 6.93 -10.37
C TYR A 68 12.56 6.02 -9.95
N SER A 69 13.01 6.13 -8.70
CA SER A 69 14.24 5.46 -8.25
C SER A 69 14.24 5.14 -6.76
N LEU A 70 13.32 5.70 -5.98
CA LEU A 70 13.24 5.44 -4.56
C LEU A 70 12.31 4.26 -4.30
N ALA A 71 12.93 3.15 -3.92
CA ALA A 71 12.24 2.01 -3.33
C ALA A 71 12.49 1.99 -1.81
N GLU A 72 11.43 1.81 -1.03
CA GLU A 72 11.53 1.46 0.39
C GLU A 72 10.77 0.17 0.65
N ASP A 73 11.40 -0.76 1.35
CA ASP A 73 10.78 -2.00 1.81
C ASP A 73 10.70 -2.08 3.33
N PHE A 74 9.68 -2.78 3.81
CA PHE A 74 9.50 -3.12 5.20
C PHE A 74 9.00 -4.55 5.31
N GLU A 75 9.68 -5.37 6.11
CA GLU A 75 9.26 -6.74 6.36
C GLU A 75 8.98 -6.98 7.85
N SER A 76 7.96 -7.77 8.14
CA SER A 76 7.63 -8.19 9.50
C SER A 76 6.85 -9.50 9.49
N ASN A 77 7.06 -10.35 10.48
CA ASN A 77 6.19 -11.51 10.74
C ASN A 77 4.88 -11.14 11.45
N ASN A 78 4.69 -9.87 11.82
CA ASN A 78 3.52 -9.37 12.52
C ASN A 78 2.70 -8.43 11.61
N ILE A 79 1.47 -8.81 11.31
CA ILE A 79 0.58 -7.99 10.47
C ILE A 79 0.37 -6.58 11.03
N LYS A 80 0.40 -6.40 12.36
CA LYS A 80 0.17 -5.09 12.97
C LYS A 80 1.28 -4.12 12.63
N ASP A 81 2.52 -4.61 12.56
CA ASP A 81 3.67 -3.78 12.21
C ASP A 81 3.70 -3.53 10.70
N ALA A 82 3.34 -4.53 9.88
CA ALA A 82 3.12 -4.34 8.45
C ALA A 82 2.03 -3.30 8.16
N LEU A 83 0.90 -3.32 8.88
CA LEU A 83 -0.16 -2.31 8.75
C LEU A 83 0.29 -0.91 9.14
N LYS A 84 1.17 -0.77 10.15
CA LYS A 84 1.77 0.54 10.49
C LYS A 84 2.66 1.05 9.35
N ALA A 85 3.48 0.17 8.77
CA ALA A 85 4.32 0.49 7.63
C ALA A 85 3.49 0.87 6.40
N PHE A 86 2.46 0.07 6.08
CA PHE A 86 1.49 0.36 5.02
C PHE A 86 0.86 1.74 5.20
N LYS A 87 0.32 2.06 6.39
CA LYS A 87 -0.22 3.40 6.68
C LYS A 87 0.80 4.52 6.48
N ARG A 88 2.06 4.31 6.88
CA ARG A 88 3.14 5.30 6.70
C ARG A 88 3.40 5.52 5.21
N PHE A 89 3.51 4.45 4.43
CA PHE A 89 3.72 4.52 2.99
C PHE A 89 2.52 5.10 2.25
N SER A 90 1.28 4.79 2.62
CA SER A 90 0.09 5.42 2.03
C SER A 90 0.09 6.93 2.20
N LYS A 91 0.46 7.43 3.39
CA LYS A 91 0.64 8.87 3.62
C LYS A 91 1.79 9.47 2.80
N LYS A 92 2.86 8.70 2.58
CA LYS A 92 4.00 9.12 1.76
C LYS A 92 3.58 9.22 0.29
N LEU A 93 2.87 8.22 -0.23
CA LEU A 93 2.32 8.20 -1.58
C LEU A 93 1.38 9.40 -1.81
N TYR A 94 0.44 9.65 -0.89
CA TYR A 94 -0.43 10.83 -0.95
C TYR A 94 0.39 12.11 -1.12
N LYS A 95 1.40 12.32 -0.24
CA LYS A 95 2.24 13.52 -0.33
C LYS A 95 3.04 13.61 -1.62
N ASN A 96 3.46 12.48 -2.18
CA ASN A 96 4.20 12.45 -3.43
C ASN A 96 3.30 12.94 -4.57
N ILE A 97 2.10 12.37 -4.68
CA ILE A 97 1.15 12.70 -5.74
C ILE A 97 0.60 14.12 -5.56
N SER A 98 0.25 14.55 -4.35
CA SER A 98 -0.17 15.95 -4.13
C SER A 98 0.85 17.01 -4.53
N ARG A 99 2.15 16.64 -4.60
CA ARG A 99 3.23 17.57 -4.91
C ARG A 99 3.70 17.50 -6.36
N PHE A 100 3.65 16.32 -6.95
CA PHE A 100 4.30 16.03 -8.24
C PHE A 100 3.40 15.31 -9.25
N GLY A 101 2.22 14.83 -8.83
CA GLY A 101 1.25 14.15 -9.68
C GLY A 101 0.20 15.07 -10.26
#